data_AF-A0A967LLH3-F1
#
_entry.id   AF-A0A967LLH3-F1
#
_cell.length_a   1.000
_cell.length_b   1.000
_cell.length_c   1.000
_cell.angle_alpha   90.00
_cell.angle_beta   90.00
_cell.angle_gamma   90.00
#
_symmetry.space_group_name_H-M   'P 1'
#
loop_
_entity.id
_entity.type
_entity.pdbx_description
1 polymer ?
#
loop_
_entity_poly.entity_id
_entity_poly.type
_entity_poly.pdbx_seq_one_letter_code
_entity_poly.pdbx_strand_id
1 'polypeptide(L)' 'EMFGHVKGAFTGAVGEKEGLFEIANGGTLFLDELTEMSPAIQAKLLRVIQDGVVRRVGSAR' A
#
# COMPACT_ATOMS: atom_id res chain seq x y z
N GLU A 1 -0.64 -6.05 -2.51
CA GLU A 1 0.83 -6.04 -2.37
C GLU A 1 1.34 -4.77 -1.68
N MET A 2 1.62 -3.66 -2.37
CA MET A 2 2.37 -2.52 -1.81
C MET A 2 1.80 -1.92 -0.51
N PHE A 3 0.49 -1.74 -0.40
CA PHE A 3 -0.16 -1.17 0.79
C PHE A 3 -0.73 -2.22 1.75
N GLY A 4 -0.68 -3.51 1.40
CA GLY A 4 -1.38 -4.55 2.16
C GLY A 4 -2.91 -4.46 2.03
N HIS A 5 -3.61 -5.39 2.66
CA HIS A 5 -5.07 -5.39 2.73
C HIS A 5 -5.57 -6.05 4.01
N VAL A 6 -6.76 -5.65 4.45
CA VAL A 6 -7.49 -6.37 5.51
C VAL A 6 -8.36 -7.47 4.92
N LYS A 7 -8.73 -8.45 5.75
CA LYS A 7 -9.70 -9.48 5.35
C LYS A 7 -11.01 -8.83 4.88
N GLY A 8 -11.54 -9.30 3.75
CA GLY A 8 -12.78 -8.79 3.16
C GLY A 8 -12.66 -7.47 2.39
N ALA A 9 -11.44 -6.95 2.19
CA ALA A 9 -11.23 -5.70 1.45
C ALA A 9 -11.69 -5.77 -0.03
N PHE A 10 -11.67 -6.95 -0.64
CA PHE A 10 -12.14 -7.23 -2.00
C PHE A 10 -12.48 -8.72 -2.15
N THR A 11 -13.15 -9.10 -3.23
CA THR A 11 -13.48 -10.50 -3.53
C THR A 11 -12.20 -11.32 -3.65
N GLY A 12 -11.95 -12.23 -2.70
CA GLY A 12 -10.71 -13.01 -2.61
C GLY A 12 -9.75 -12.58 -1.50
N ALA A 13 -10.03 -11.50 -0.76
CA ALA A 13 -9.28 -11.13 0.44
C ALA A 13 -9.66 -12.04 1.63
N VAL A 14 -9.21 -13.30 1.58
CA VAL A 14 -9.55 -14.35 2.57
C VAL A 14 -8.93 -14.07 3.95
N GLY A 15 -7.77 -13.41 3.97
CA GLY A 15 -7.06 -12.99 5.18
C GLY A 15 -6.60 -11.54 5.06
N GLU A 16 -5.95 -11.06 6.11
CA GLU A 16 -5.17 -9.83 6.03
C GLU A 16 -3.76 -10.12 5.51
N LYS A 17 -3.13 -9.13 4.89
CA LYS A 17 -1.77 -9.20 4.38
C LYS A 17 -1.07 -7.87 4.57
N GLU A 18 0.14 -7.91 5.12
CA GLU A 18 0.99 -6.72 5.27
C GLU A 18 1.40 -6.14 3.93
N GLY A 19 1.64 -4.82 3.92
CA GLY A 19 2.11 -4.10 2.75
C GLY A 19 3.64 -4.12 2.61
N LEU A 20 4.14 -3.94 1.39
CA LEU A 20 5.58 -3.76 1.16
C LEU A 20 6.16 -2.56 1.93
N PHE A 21 5.37 -1.49 2.12
CA PHE A 21 5.79 -0.37 2.97
C PHE A 21 5.94 -0.74 4.44
N GLU A 22 5.06 -1.60 4.96
CA GLU A 22 5.13 -2.06 6.35
C GLU A 22 6.33 -2.99 6.54
N ILE A 23 6.56 -3.88 5.58
CA ILE A 23 7.72 -4.80 5.57
C ILE A 23 9.04 -4.03 5.48
N ALA A 24 9.09 -2.95 4.69
CA ALA A 24 10.28 -2.11 4.52
C ALA A 24 10.43 -1.02 5.60
N ASN A 25 9.61 -1.04 6.66
CA ASN A 25 9.65 -0.02 7.71
C ASN A 25 11.03 0.01 8.40
N GLY A 26 11.62 1.21 8.51
CA GLY A 26 12.99 1.39 9.01
C GLY A 26 14.10 1.04 8.01
N GLY A 27 13.74 0.65 6.78
CA GLY A 27 14.66 0.37 5.68
C GLY A 27 14.39 1.25 4.46
N THR A 28 14.64 0.69 3.27
CA THR A 28 14.46 1.38 1.98
C THR A 28 13.60 0.54 1.06
N LEU A 29 12.57 1.15 0.45
CA LEU A 29 11.76 0.53 -0.59
C LEU A 29 12.19 1.07 -1.96
N PHE A 30 12.66 0.18 -2.84
CA PHE A 30 12.95 0.52 -4.23
C PHE A 30 11.70 0.28 -5.09
N LEU A 31 11.35 1.25 -5.93
CA LEU A 31 10.21 1.19 -6.83
C LEU A 31 10.70 1.34 -8.27
N ASP A 32 10.44 0.32 -9.09
CA ASP A 32 10.66 0.38 -10.53
C ASP A 32 9.34 0.71 -11.25
N GLU A 33 9.42 1.14 -12.51
CA GLU A 33 8.26 1.44 -13.38
C GLU A 33 7.24 2.43 -12.75
N LEU A 34 7.73 3.43 -12.02
CA LEU A 34 6.90 4.44 -11.34
C LEU A 34 5.89 5.12 -12.29
N THR A 35 6.25 5.30 -13.55
CA THR A 35 5.41 5.92 -14.59
C THR A 35 4.24 5.06 -15.04
N GLU A 36 4.33 3.73 -14.89
CA GLU A 36 3.29 2.77 -15.28
C GLU A 36 2.23 2.55 -14.19
N MET A 37 2.45 3.12 -13.00
CA MET A 37 1.50 3.01 -11.89
C MET A 37 0.19 3.73 -12.24
N SER A 38 -0.94 3.08 -11.96
CA SER A 38 -2.25 3.74 -12.10
C SER A 38 -2.34 5.02 -11.24
N PRO A 39 -3.09 6.05 -11.66
CA PRO A 39 -3.22 7.30 -10.90
C PRO A 39 -3.72 7.09 -9.46
N ALA A 40 -4.59 6.10 -9.24
CA ALA A 40 -5.08 5.76 -7.92
C ALA A 40 -3.98 5.23 -6.99
N ILE A 41 -3.01 4.49 -7.53
CA ILE A 41 -1.86 3.99 -6.79
C ILE A 41 -0.87 5.14 -6.54
N GLN A 42 -0.61 5.99 -7.54
CA GLN A 42 0.26 7.18 -7.38
C GLN A 42 -0.24 8.12 -6.28
N ALA A 43 -1.56 8.38 -6.21
CA ALA A 43 -2.15 9.21 -5.15
C ALA A 43 -1.95 8.62 -3.75
N LYS A 44 -1.96 7.28 -3.61
CA LYS A 44 -1.68 6.61 -2.34
C LYS A 44 -0.19 6.67 -2.00
N LEU A 45 0.69 6.47 -2.98
CA LEU A 45 2.13 6.62 -2.82
C LEU A 45 2.49 8.04 -2.34
N LEU A 46 1.89 9.06 -2.95
CA LEU A 46 2.10 10.46 -2.57
C LEU A 46 1.76 10.70 -1.10
N ARG A 47 0.64 10.16 -0.60
CA ARG A 47 0.26 10.27 0.82
C ARG A 47 1.27 9.61 1.75
N VAL A 48 1.82 8.45 1.37
CA VAL A 48 2.86 7.79 2.17
C VAL A 48 4.11 8.67 2.25
N ILE A 49 4.52 9.29 1.14
CA ILE A 49 5.71 10.16 1.10
C ILE A 49 5.47 11.46 1.88
N GLN A 50 4.28 12.05 1.77
CA GLN A 50 3.94 13.32 2.43
C GLN A 50 3.75 13.18 3.94
N ASP A 51 2.97 12.17 4.36
CA ASP A 51 2.53 12.05 5.74
C ASP A 51 3.30 10.97 6.53
N GLY A 52 4.06 10.11 5.85
CA GLY A 52 4.70 8.95 6.46
C GLY A 52 3.71 7.85 6.87
N VAL A 53 2.46 7.93 6.42
CA VAL A 53 1.37 7.02 6.86
C VAL A 53 0.93 6.11 5.71
N VAL A 54 0.89 4.81 6.00
CA VAL A 54 0.41 3.76 5.10
C VAL A 54 -0.99 3.32 5.54
N ARG A 55 -1.88 3.11 4.57
CA ARG A 55 -3.24 2.58 4.83
C ARG A 55 -3.48 1.32 4.02
N ARG A 56 -3.85 0.24 4.71
CA ARG A 56 -4.24 -1.02 4.09
C ARG A 56 -5.50 -0.85 3.24
N VAL A 57 -5.60 -1.60 2.15
CA VAL A 57 -6.83 -1.63 1.36
C VAL A 57 -7.95 -2.23 2.21
N GLY A 58 -9.11 -1.58 2.21
CA GLY A 58 -10.29 -2.01 2.97
C GLY A 58 -10.27 -1.62 4.46
N SER A 59 -9.21 -0.98 4.97
CA SER A 59 -9.25 -0.46 6.33
C SER A 59 -10.24 0.70 6.42
N ALA A 60 -11.17 0.64 7.38
CA ALA A 60 -11.97 1.81 7.75
C ALA A 60 -11.05 2.93 8.26
N ARG A 61 -11.55 4.17 8.18
CA ARG A 61 -10.76 5.40 8.24
C ARG A 61 -9.85 5.53 9.46
#